data_AF-A0A1F9P515-F1
#
_entry.id   AF-A0A1F9P515-F1
#
_cell.length_a   1.000
_cell.length_b   1.000
_cell.length_c   1.000
_cell.angle_alpha   90.00
_cell.angle_beta   90.00
_cell.angle_gamma   90.00
#
_symmetry.space_group_name_H-M   'P 1'
#
loop_
_entity.id
_entity.type
_entity.pdbx_description
1 polymer ?
#
loop_
_entity_poly.entity_id
_entity_poly.type
_entity_poly.pdbx_seq_one_letter_code
_entity_poly.pdbx_strand_id
1 'polypeptide(L)'
;MFQYLEPSEIKENNLKKFRVDLGLSITDLSRLANVSTKVISQTERMLVDPTRVTKTKIIKGLNAAKPEGEKKIEYTQVFKHEKE
;
A
#
# COMPACT_ATOMS: atom_id res chain seq x y z
N MET A 1 4.75 -31.28 -14.29
CA MET A 1 3.57 -30.42 -14.53
C MET A 1 3.81 -29.11 -13.78
N PHE A 2 4.13 -28.03 -14.49
CA PHE A 2 4.24 -26.71 -13.86
C PHE A 2 2.83 -26.12 -13.81
N GLN A 3 2.34 -25.89 -12.60
CA GLN A 3 1.01 -25.32 -12.39
C GLN A 3 1.07 -23.84 -12.80
N TYR A 4 0.49 -23.51 -13.95
CA TYR A 4 0.25 -22.13 -14.34
C TYR A 4 -0.84 -21.58 -13.44
N LEU A 5 -0.51 -20.54 -12.66
CA LEU A 5 -1.50 -19.73 -11.95
C LEU A 5 -2.08 -18.72 -12.94
N GLU A 6 -3.40 -18.58 -12.97
CA GLU A 6 -4.07 -17.63 -13.85
C GLU A 6 -3.68 -16.19 -13.44
N PRO A 7 -3.42 -15.26 -14.37
CA PRO A 7 -3.03 -13.88 -14.04
C PRO A 7 -4.02 -13.17 -13.11
N SER A 8 -5.29 -13.56 -13.14
CA SER A 8 -6.35 -13.07 -12.24
C SER A 8 -6.20 -13.52 -10.78
N GLU A 9 -5.37 -14.53 -10.49
CA GLU A 9 -5.08 -15.02 -9.15
C GLU A 9 -3.88 -14.30 -8.51
N ILE A 10 -3.12 -13.52 -9.29
CA ILE A 10 -2.09 -12.63 -8.76
C ILE A 10 -2.79 -11.49 -8.04
N LYS A 11 -2.98 -11.67 -6.72
CA LYS A 11 -3.62 -10.69 -5.84
C LYS A 11 -2.80 -9.40 -5.85
N GLU A 12 -3.17 -8.47 -6.72
CA GLU A 12 -2.48 -7.20 -6.85
C GLU A 12 -2.66 -6.39 -5.56
N ASN A 13 -1.55 -6.00 -4.95
CA ASN A 13 -1.59 -5.24 -3.71
C ASN A 13 -1.93 -3.78 -4.00
N ASN A 14 -3.11 -3.33 -3.57
CA ASN A 14 -3.56 -1.96 -3.82
C ASN A 14 -2.58 -0.92 -3.25
N LEU A 15 -1.85 -1.20 -2.16
CA LEU A 15 -0.81 -0.30 -1.64
C LEU A 15 0.27 -0.04 -2.68
N LYS A 16 0.78 -1.11 -3.31
CA LYS A 16 1.81 -0.99 -4.35
C LYS A 16 1.28 -0.19 -5.53
N LYS A 17 0.04 -0.46 -5.94
CA LYS A 17 -0.63 0.27 -7.03
C LYS A 17 -0.69 1.77 -6.75
N PHE A 18 -1.30 2.19 -5.65
CA PHE A 18 -1.38 3.62 -5.30
C PHE A 18 -0.01 4.28 -5.15
N ARG A 19 0.97 3.58 -4.56
CA ARG A 19 2.32 4.12 -4.43
C ARG A 19 2.96 4.38 -5.80
N VAL A 20 2.85 3.42 -6.73
CA VAL A 20 3.42 3.52 -8.08
C VAL A 20 2.67 4.56 -8.92
N ASP A 21 1.34 4.62 -8.82
CA ASP A 21 0.51 5.60 -9.53
C ASP A 21 0.84 7.05 -9.11
N LEU A 22 1.27 7.24 -7.85
CA LEU A 22 1.77 8.53 -7.34
C LEU A 22 3.26 8.79 -7.64
N GLY A 23 3.93 7.90 -8.38
CA GLY A 23 5.35 8.03 -8.71
C GLY A 23 6.32 7.87 -7.53
N LEU A 24 5.88 7.32 -6.41
CA LEU A 24 6.68 7.20 -5.19
C LEU A 24 7.55 5.94 -5.21
N SER A 25 8.82 6.04 -4.80
CA SER A 25 9.59 4.87 -4.37
C SER A 25 9.12 4.38 -3.00
N ILE A 26 9.50 3.15 -2.61
CA ILE A 26 9.28 2.65 -1.24
C ILE A 26 9.91 3.59 -0.20
N THR A 27 11.08 4.17 -0.53
CA THR A 27 11.79 5.11 0.34
C THR A 27 11.03 6.42 0.50
N ASP A 28 10.38 6.91 -0.56
CA ASP A 28 9.61 8.16 -0.49
C ASP A 28 8.37 7.98 0.39
N LEU A 29 7.62 6.89 0.17
CA LEU A 29 6.48 6.58 1.04
C LEU A 29 6.92 6.32 2.49
N SER A 30 8.08 5.71 2.70
CA SER A 30 8.65 5.50 4.03
C SER A 30 8.84 6.81 4.79
N ARG A 31 9.41 7.82 4.13
CA ARG A 31 9.62 9.15 4.70
C ARG A 31 8.29 9.85 4.98
N LEU A 32 7.37 9.86 4.01
CA LEU A 32 6.06 10.53 4.14
C LEU A 32 5.17 9.90 5.21
N ALA A 33 5.19 8.57 5.34
CA ALA A 33 4.38 7.85 6.31
C ALA A 33 5.02 7.75 7.70
N ASN A 34 6.32 8.05 7.82
CA ASN A 34 7.13 7.71 9.00
C ASN A 34 6.98 6.22 9.39
N VAL A 35 7.19 5.35 8.40
CA VAL A 35 7.14 3.88 8.49
C VAL A 35 8.36 3.33 7.78
N SER A 36 9.03 2.30 8.32
CA SER A 36 10.26 1.79 7.70
C SER A 36 10.03 1.21 6.29
N THR A 37 11.03 1.33 5.42
CA THR A 37 11.03 0.74 4.08
C THR A 37 10.77 -0.78 4.11
N LYS A 38 11.31 -1.47 5.12
CA LYS A 38 11.07 -2.90 5.36
C LYS A 38 9.58 -3.19 5.57
N VAL A 39 8.90 -2.43 6.44
CA VAL A 39 7.47 -2.64 6.69
C VAL A 39 6.65 -2.38 5.44
N ILE A 40 6.92 -1.30 4.69
CA ILE A 40 6.22 -1.02 3.42
C ILE A 40 6.44 -2.15 2.42
N SER A 41 7.69 -2.57 2.20
CA SER A 41 8.01 -3.67 1.27
C SER A 41 7.33 -4.99 1.66
N GLN A 42 7.37 -5.35 2.94
CA GLN A 42 6.70 -6.56 3.42
C GLN A 42 5.19 -6.47 3.30
N THR A 43 4.59 -5.29 3.54
CA THR A 43 3.16 -5.05 3.38
C THR A 43 2.74 -5.21 1.91
N GLU A 44 3.50 -4.63 0.97
CA GLU A 44 3.24 -4.75 -0.47
C GLU A 44 3.31 -6.20 -0.97
N ARG A 45 4.20 -6.99 -0.36
CA ARG A 45 4.36 -8.42 -0.66
C ARG A 45 3.40 -9.32 0.14
N MET A 46 2.49 -8.73 0.94
CA MET A 46 1.55 -9.43 1.82
C MET A 46 2.25 -10.39 2.82
N LEU A 47 3.51 -10.11 3.16
CA LEU A 47 4.29 -10.90 4.11
C LEU A 47 3.95 -10.57 5.58
N VAL A 48 3.38 -9.39 5.80
CA VAL A 48 2.94 -8.93 7.12
C VAL A 48 1.60 -8.23 6.96
N ASP A 49 0.76 -8.33 7.98
CA ASP A 49 -0.40 -7.46 8.14
C ASP A 49 -0.10 -6.40 9.21
N PRO A 50 0.18 -5.14 8.85
CA PRO A 50 0.54 -4.11 9.82
C PRO A 50 -0.64 -3.75 10.73
N THR A 51 -0.34 -3.18 11.89
CA THR A 51 -1.37 -2.65 12.80
C THR A 51 -2.18 -1.54 12.11
N ARG A 52 -3.42 -1.33 12.59
CA ARG A 52 -4.29 -0.24 12.11
C ARG A 52 -3.62 1.13 12.18
N VAL A 53 -2.81 1.38 13.20
CA VAL A 53 -2.02 2.61 13.34
C VAL A 53 -1.00 2.75 12.20
N THR A 54 -0.25 1.69 11.90
CA THR A 54 0.72 1.68 10.79
C THR A 54 0.04 1.81 9.43
N LYS A 55 -1.07 1.10 9.21
CA LYS A 55 -1.89 1.25 7.99
C LYS A 55 -2.38 2.69 7.83
N THR A 56 -2.87 3.32 8.90
CA THR A 56 -3.30 4.73 8.90
C THR A 56 -2.15 5.68 8.54
N LYS A 57 -0.95 5.45 9.09
CA LYS A 57 0.26 6.22 8.74
C LYS A 57 0.59 6.11 7.26
N ILE A 58 0.52 4.90 6.69
CA ILE A 58 0.73 4.66 5.26
C ILE A 58 -0.28 5.45 4.42
N ILE A 59 -1.57 5.44 4.79
CA ILE A 59 -2.61 6.21 4.09
C ILE A 59 -2.35 7.72 4.16
N LYS A 60 -1.91 8.22 5.32
CA LYS A 60 -1.50 9.62 5.45
C LYS A 60 -0.32 9.96 4.55
N GLY A 61 0.67 9.08 4.47
CA GLY A 61 1.82 9.24 3.58
C GLY A 61 1.43 9.27 2.10
N LEU A 62 0.55 8.38 1.66
CA LEU A 62 0.01 8.39 0.29
C LEU A 62 -0.74 9.69 0.00
N ASN A 63 -1.59 10.14 0.93
CA ASN A 63 -2.35 11.38 0.75
C ASN A 63 -1.48 12.65 0.80
N ALA A 64 -0.34 12.62 1.50
CA ALA A 64 0.59 13.74 1.54
C ALA A 64 1.34 13.93 0.21
N ALA A 65 1.46 12.89 -0.61
CA ALA A 65 2.03 12.98 -1.95
C ALA A 65 1.04 13.46 -3.01
N LYS A 66 -0.25 13.55 -2.69
CA LYS A 66 -1.26 14.00 -3.64
C LYS A 66 -1.19 15.51 -3.85
N PRO A 67 -1.42 16.00 -5.08
CA PRO A 67 -1.64 17.41 -5.33
C PRO A 67 -2.80 17.96 -4.48
N GLU A 68 -2.69 19.23 -4.10
CA GLU A 68 -3.73 19.92 -3.35
C GLU A 68 -5.04 19.98 -4.15
N GLY A 69 -6.17 19.70 -3.49
CA GLY A 69 -7.50 19.67 -4.13
C GLY A 69 -7.92 18.32 -4.70
N GLU A 70 -7.03 17.32 -4.76
CA GLU A 70 -7.43 15.97 -5.16
C GLU A 70 -8.17 15.21 -4.06
N LYS A 71 -9.09 14.33 -4.48
CA LYS A 71 -9.80 13.43 -3.56
C LYS A 71 -8.80 12.54 -2.82
N LYS A 72 -8.97 12.44 -1.50
CA LYS A 72 -8.17 11.58 -0.63
C LYS A 72 -8.34 10.11 -0.99
N ILE A 73 -7.24 9.37 -0.87
CA ILE A 73 -7.21 7.91 -0.89
C ILE A 73 -7.78 7.44 0.44
N GLU A 74 -8.86 6.68 0.35
CA GLU A 74 -9.56 6.10 1.49
C GLU A 74 -8.90 4.80 1.95
N TYR A 75 -9.00 4.53 3.24
CA TYR A 75 -8.40 3.35 3.86
C TYR A 75 -8.81 2.04 3.19
N THR A 76 -10.12 1.88 2.93
CA THR A 76 -10.71 0.66 2.35
C THR A 76 -10.30 0.44 0.90
N GLN A 77 -9.85 1.48 0.19
CA GLN A 77 -9.33 1.34 -1.18
C GLN A 77 -7.97 0.63 -1.19
N VAL A 78 -7.18 0.83 -0.13
CA VAL A 78 -5.84 0.24 0.00
C VAL A 78 -5.91 -1.09 0.74
N PHE A 79 -6.61 -1.14 1.88
CA PHE A 79 -6.73 -2.30 2.75
C PHE A 79 -8.17 -2.85 2.70
N LYS A 80 -8.48 -3.64 1.66
CA LYS A 80 -9.84 -4.15 1.35
C LYS A 80 -10.35 -5.28 2.26
N HIS A 81 -9.49 -5.91 3.06
CA HIS A 81 -9.83 -7.09 3.83
C HIS A 81 -9.32 -6.94 5.27
N GLU A 82 -9.98 -6.13 6.07
CA GLU A 82 -9.97 -6.36 7.52
C GLU A 82 -11.00 -7.46 7.77
N LYS A 83 -10.54 -8.65 8.15
CA LYS A 83 -11.43 -9.58 8.84
C LYS A 83 -11.65 -8.99 10.23
N GLU A 84 -12.91 -8.73 10.57
CA GLU A 84 -13.34 -8.54 11.95
C GLU A 84 -12.85 -9.68 12.86
#